data_AF-A0A4R0XC13-F1
#
_entry.id   AF-A0A4R0XC13-F1
#
_cell.length_a   1.000
_cell.length_b   1.000
_cell.length_c   1.000
_cell.angle_alpha   90.00
_cell.angle_beta   90.00
_cell.angle_gamma   90.00
#
_symmetry.space_group_name_H-M   'P 1'
#
loop_
_entity.id
_entity.type
_entity.pdbx_description
1 polymer ?
#
loop_
_entity_poly.entity_id
_entity_poly.type
_entity_poly.pdbx_seq_one_letter_code
_entity_poly.pdbx_strand_id
1 'polypeptide(L)'
;MEYTFTLKYRLSAEDCDFDEIVERLAAEGCDDATVGVGQAGRLALAFAREAKSATHALVSALKDVLRAVPTAQLVEAAPDFVGLTDVAEVAGVSRQNMRKLMQSHATEFPAPVHEGSTSLWHLSDVLEWMHDRGDYDIAPEVFEVARSAKQLNLMKEARNLEPKVTRHFNNLVA
;
A
#
# COMPACT_ATOMS: atom_id res chain seq x y z
N MET A 1 -14.93 5.10 -11.88
CA MET A 1 -14.54 3.86 -11.19
C MET A 1 -14.05 4.27 -9.82
N GLU A 2 -14.48 3.57 -8.79
CA GLU A 2 -14.12 3.85 -7.40
C GLU A 2 -12.91 2.99 -7.02
N TYR A 3 -11.93 3.58 -6.33
CA TYR A 3 -10.72 2.90 -5.88
C TYR A 3 -10.59 3.01 -4.37
N THR A 4 -10.47 1.86 -3.72
CA THR A 4 -10.30 1.78 -2.26
C THR A 4 -8.84 1.56 -1.90
N PHE A 5 -8.28 2.45 -1.08
CA PHE A 5 -6.91 2.35 -0.60
C PHE A 5 -6.73 3.09 0.72
N THR A 6 -5.69 2.77 1.47
CA THR A 6 -5.35 3.45 2.72
C THR A 6 -4.01 4.14 2.62
N LEU A 7 -3.95 5.43 2.98
CA LEU A 7 -2.69 6.14 3.17
C LEU A 7 -2.43 6.30 4.67
N LYS A 8 -1.26 5.82 5.12
CA LYS A 8 -0.82 5.89 6.50
C LYS A 8 0.26 6.95 6.63
N TYR A 9 0.11 7.84 7.59
CA TYR A 9 1.02 8.95 7.85
C TYR A 9 1.52 8.95 9.30
N ARG A 10 2.69 9.55 9.48
CA ARG A 10 3.18 10.01 10.78
C ARG A 10 2.94 11.51 10.87
N LEU A 11 2.26 11.92 11.93
CA LEU A 11 2.03 13.32 12.25
C LEU A 11 3.25 13.92 12.94
N SER A 12 3.44 15.22 12.75
CA SER A 12 4.44 15.98 13.50
C SER A 12 3.94 16.29 14.91
N ALA A 13 4.84 16.73 15.79
CA ALA A 13 4.46 17.19 17.12
C ALA A 13 3.70 18.53 17.10
N GLU A 14 3.58 19.18 15.95
CA GLU A 14 2.82 20.42 15.76
C GLU A 14 1.35 20.13 15.38
N ASP A 15 1.06 18.91 14.92
CA ASP A 15 -0.27 18.45 14.51
C ASP A 15 -0.93 17.61 15.63
N CYS A 16 -1.18 18.26 16.78
CA CYS A 16 -1.70 17.61 17.98
C CYS A 16 -3.23 17.50 18.02
N ASP A 17 -3.93 18.38 17.30
CA ASP A 17 -5.38 18.48 17.34
C ASP A 17 -6.00 17.68 16.20
N PHE A 18 -6.59 16.54 16.54
CA PHE A 18 -7.19 15.65 15.56
C PHE A 18 -8.48 16.20 14.96
N ASP A 19 -9.27 16.95 15.72
CA ASP A 19 -10.53 17.49 15.22
C ASP A 19 -10.26 18.57 14.16
N GLU A 20 -9.27 19.43 14.39
CA GLU A 20 -8.82 20.42 13.41
C GLU A 20 -8.26 19.74 12.14
N ILE A 21 -7.50 18.66 12.28
CA ILE A 21 -6.97 17.89 11.15
C ILE A 21 -8.11 17.31 10.30
N VAL A 22 -9.14 16.76 10.94
CA VAL A 22 -10.31 16.20 10.24
C VAL A 22 -11.04 17.30 9.44
N GLU A 23 -11.24 18.47 10.03
CA GLU A 23 -11.87 19.61 9.34
C GLU A 23 -11.04 20.08 8.14
N ARG A 24 -9.72 20.21 8.29
CA ARG A 24 -8.80 20.58 7.21
C ARG A 24 -8.78 19.55 6.08
N LEU A 25 -8.77 18.26 6.42
CA LEU A 25 -8.83 17.17 5.44
C LEU A 25 -10.12 17.24 4.62
N ALA A 26 -11.27 17.43 5.28
CA ALA A 26 -12.55 17.58 4.59
C ALA A 26 -12.55 18.82 3.67
N ALA A 27 -12.04 19.96 4.15
CA ALA A 27 -11.98 21.20 3.37
C ALA A 27 -11.08 21.12 2.13
N GLU A 28 -10.00 20.33 2.19
CA GLU A 28 -9.07 20.15 1.06
C GLU A 28 -9.47 19.03 0.08
N GLY A 29 -10.63 18.40 0.31
CA GLY A 29 -11.22 17.40 -0.57
C GLY A 29 -10.86 15.96 -0.24
N CYS A 30 -10.62 15.64 1.04
CA CYS A 30 -10.53 14.26 1.55
C CYS A 30 -11.83 13.82 2.26
N ASP A 31 -12.99 14.31 1.80
CA ASP A 31 -14.32 13.97 2.31
C ASP A 31 -14.77 12.54 1.94
N ASP A 32 -14.08 11.92 0.98
CA ASP A 32 -14.20 10.53 0.57
C ASP A 32 -13.30 9.56 1.38
N ALA A 33 -12.65 10.06 2.44
CA ALA A 33 -11.78 9.28 3.30
C ALA A 33 -12.32 9.11 4.71
N THR A 34 -12.33 7.87 5.20
CA THR A 34 -12.51 7.61 6.63
C THR A 34 -11.20 7.86 7.37
N VAL A 35 -11.24 8.78 8.34
CA VAL A 35 -10.08 9.14 9.18
C VAL A 35 -9.97 8.22 10.39
N GLY A 36 -8.80 7.62 10.60
CA GLY A 36 -8.53 6.73 11.72
C GLY A 36 -7.24 7.09 12.47
N VAL A 37 -7.32 7.16 13.80
CA VAL A 37 -6.18 7.38 14.70
C VAL A 37 -5.96 6.12 15.52
N GLY A 38 -5.26 5.14 14.95
CA GLY A 38 -5.02 3.85 15.62
C GLY A 38 -3.87 3.86 16.62
N GLN A 39 -2.93 4.81 16.49
CA GLN A 39 -1.76 4.96 17.37
C GLN A 39 -1.45 6.46 17.53
N ALA A 40 -0.91 6.85 18.68
CA ALA A 40 -0.48 8.23 18.90
C ALA A 40 0.55 8.67 17.84
N GLY A 41 0.33 9.85 17.24
CA GLY A 41 1.18 10.38 16.16
C GLY A 41 1.04 9.65 14.82
N ARG A 42 0.01 8.81 14.63
CA ARG A 42 -0.32 8.16 13.37
C ARG A 42 -1.69 8.59 12.88
N LEU A 43 -1.77 8.79 11.57
CA LEU A 43 -3.01 9.10 10.85
C LEU A 43 -3.19 8.06 9.74
N ALA A 44 -4.33 7.41 9.69
CA ALA A 44 -4.72 6.54 8.59
C ALA A 44 -5.92 7.12 7.88
N LEU A 45 -5.88 7.16 6.55
CA LEU A 45 -6.93 7.69 5.71
C LEU A 45 -7.35 6.59 4.73
N ALA A 46 -8.50 5.98 4.97
CA ALA A 46 -9.08 4.96 4.10
C ALA A 46 -10.02 5.62 3.09
N PHE A 47 -9.55 5.76 1.85
CA PHE A 47 -10.25 6.41 0.75
C PHE A 47 -11.16 5.42 0.02
N ALA A 48 -12.31 5.91 -0.45
CA ALA A 48 -13.12 5.31 -1.50
C ALA A 48 -13.26 6.36 -2.63
N ARG A 49 -12.22 6.47 -3.47
CA ARG A 49 -12.03 7.63 -4.34
C ARG A 49 -12.41 7.34 -5.78
N GLU A 50 -13.26 8.17 -6.35
CA GLU A 50 -13.56 8.12 -7.79
C GLU A 50 -12.42 8.72 -8.62
N ALA A 51 -11.94 7.96 -9.61
CA ALA A 51 -10.93 8.44 -10.55
C ALA A 51 -10.97 7.72 -11.90
N LYS A 52 -10.09 8.17 -12.81
CA LYS A 52 -9.85 7.54 -14.13
C LYS A 52 -8.89 6.34 -14.09
N SER A 53 -8.12 6.20 -13.02
CA SER A 53 -7.14 5.12 -12.78
C SER A 53 -6.74 5.12 -11.30
N ALA A 54 -6.26 4.00 -10.77
CA ALA A 54 -5.80 3.96 -9.37
C ALA A 54 -4.64 4.93 -9.10
N THR A 55 -3.72 5.11 -10.05
CA THR A 55 -2.61 6.07 -9.92
C THR A 55 -3.13 7.51 -9.81
N HIS A 56 -4.15 7.88 -10.59
CA HIS A 56 -4.79 9.20 -10.48
C HIS A 56 -5.46 9.39 -9.11
N ALA A 57 -6.14 8.36 -8.58
CA ALA A 57 -6.77 8.41 -7.27
C ALA A 57 -5.74 8.62 -6.14
N LEU A 58 -4.64 7.85 -6.16
CA LEU A 58 -3.55 8.00 -5.20
C LEU A 58 -2.87 9.37 -5.30
N VAL A 59 -2.58 9.85 -6.51
CA VAL A 59 -1.90 11.14 -6.71
C VAL A 59 -2.77 12.31 -6.26
N SER A 60 -4.08 12.29 -6.54
CA SER A 60 -4.98 13.34 -6.03
C SER A 60 -5.05 13.27 -4.50
N ALA A 61 -5.23 12.09 -3.92
CA ALA A 61 -5.31 11.93 -2.46
C ALA A 61 -4.03 12.42 -1.77
N LEU A 62 -2.86 12.09 -2.30
CA LEU A 62 -1.57 12.58 -1.78
C LEU A 62 -1.48 14.12 -1.83
N LYS A 63 -1.97 14.75 -2.90
CA LYS A 63 -1.96 16.22 -3.02
C LYS A 63 -2.91 16.87 -2.01
N ASP A 64 -4.08 16.28 -1.81
CA ASP A 64 -5.10 16.81 -0.91
C ASP A 64 -4.61 16.70 0.54
N VAL A 65 -4.04 15.56 0.91
CA VAL A 65 -3.43 15.38 2.24
C VAL A 65 -2.23 16.30 2.45
N LEU A 66 -1.38 16.52 1.44
CA LEU A 66 -0.25 17.43 1.54
C LEU A 66 -0.70 18.89 1.75
N ARG A 67 -1.82 19.30 1.17
CA ARG A 67 -2.41 20.63 1.41
C ARG A 67 -3.03 20.71 2.80
N ALA A 68 -3.76 19.67 3.20
CA ALA A 68 -4.44 19.60 4.48
C ALA A 68 -3.48 19.52 5.66
N VAL A 69 -2.40 18.73 5.57
CA VAL A 69 -1.42 18.48 6.64
C VAL A 69 0.00 18.43 6.06
N PRO A 70 0.62 19.59 5.75
CA PRO A 70 1.90 19.66 5.02
C PRO A 70 3.09 18.97 5.71
N THR A 71 3.02 18.86 7.03
CA THR A 71 4.01 18.27 7.93
C THR A 71 3.87 16.75 8.06
N ALA A 72 2.77 16.16 7.58
CA ALA A 72 2.54 14.72 7.63
C ALA A 72 3.50 13.96 6.72
N GLN A 73 4.15 12.94 7.27
CA GLN A 73 5.07 12.09 6.51
C GLN A 73 4.40 10.78 6.13
N LEU A 74 4.34 10.48 4.83
CA LEU A 74 3.79 9.21 4.35
C LEU A 74 4.63 8.04 4.90
N VAL A 75 3.97 7.14 5.61
CA VAL A 75 4.55 5.91 6.14
C VAL A 75 4.35 4.77 5.14
N GLU A 76 3.14 4.61 4.61
CA GLU A 76 2.78 3.47 3.74
C GLU A 76 1.49 3.75 2.98
N ALA A 77 1.41 3.28 1.74
CA ALA A 77 0.16 3.11 1.00
C ALA A 77 -0.24 1.63 0.98
N ALA A 78 -1.50 1.34 1.29
CA ALA A 78 -2.06 0.00 1.32
C ALA A 78 -3.28 -0.12 0.39
N PRO A 79 -3.58 -1.31 -0.16
CA PRO A 79 -2.87 -2.57 0.07
C PRO A 79 -1.57 -2.70 -0.75
N ASP A 80 -0.49 -3.11 -0.09
CA ASP A 80 0.78 -3.46 -0.73
C ASP A 80 1.49 -4.57 0.06
N PHE A 81 1.99 -4.29 1.26
CA PHE A 81 2.63 -5.31 2.11
C PHE A 81 1.57 -6.21 2.76
N VAL A 82 1.57 -7.49 2.35
CA VAL A 82 0.54 -8.46 2.75
C VAL A 82 1.15 -9.78 3.22
N GLY A 83 0.47 -10.43 4.16
CA GLY A 83 0.68 -11.84 4.47
C GLY A 83 -0.25 -12.74 3.66
N LEU A 84 -0.08 -14.06 3.80
CA LEU A 84 -0.94 -15.05 3.12
C LEU A 84 -2.42 -14.96 3.51
N THR A 85 -2.73 -14.40 4.68
CA THR A 85 -4.12 -14.19 5.10
C THR A 85 -4.78 -13.12 4.26
N ASP A 86 -4.11 -11.97 4.07
CA ASP A 86 -4.67 -10.85 3.32
C ASP A 86 -4.80 -11.20 1.83
N VAL A 87 -3.81 -11.91 1.27
CA VAL A 87 -3.89 -12.44 -0.11
C VAL A 87 -5.08 -13.38 -0.26
N ALA A 88 -5.28 -14.28 0.70
CA ALA A 88 -6.37 -15.25 0.64
C ALA A 88 -7.74 -14.56 0.67
N GLU A 89 -7.90 -13.50 1.47
CA GLU A 89 -9.10 -12.68 1.51
C GLU A 89 -9.37 -12.01 0.17
N VAL A 90 -8.37 -11.36 -0.43
CA VAL A 90 -8.49 -10.71 -1.74
C VAL A 90 -8.83 -11.72 -2.84
N ALA A 91 -8.23 -12.92 -2.80
CA ALA A 91 -8.47 -13.96 -3.80
C ALA A 91 -9.71 -14.83 -3.53
N GLY A 92 -10.45 -14.58 -2.45
CA GLY A 92 -11.66 -15.35 -2.12
C GLY A 92 -11.39 -16.82 -1.73
N VAL A 93 -10.20 -17.14 -1.21
CA VAL A 93 -9.80 -18.50 -0.81
C VAL A 93 -9.44 -18.57 0.68
N SER A 94 -9.21 -19.77 1.21
CA SER A 94 -8.75 -19.91 2.60
C SER A 94 -7.24 -19.67 2.73
N ARG A 95 -6.80 -19.18 3.90
CA ARG A 95 -5.36 -19.08 4.22
C ARG A 95 -4.62 -20.42 4.07
N GLN A 96 -5.28 -21.54 4.42
CA GLN A 96 -4.69 -22.87 4.24
C GLN A 96 -4.51 -23.23 2.76
N ASN A 97 -5.46 -22.84 1.90
CA ASN A 97 -5.33 -22.98 0.46
C ASN A 97 -4.11 -22.19 -0.04
N MET A 98 -3.98 -20.91 0.34
CA MET A 98 -2.82 -20.11 -0.07
C MET A 98 -1.48 -20.66 0.42
N ARG A 99 -1.43 -21.12 1.66
CA ARG A 99 -0.22 -21.77 2.19
C ARG A 99 0.15 -23.02 1.41
N LYS A 100 -0.83 -23.87 1.09
CA LYS A 100 -0.60 -25.07 0.28
C LYS A 100 -0.09 -24.70 -1.12
N LEU A 101 -0.70 -23.68 -1.74
CA LEU A 101 -0.36 -23.22 -3.07
C LEU A 101 1.08 -22.69 -3.16
N MET A 102 1.50 -21.88 -2.16
CA MET A 102 2.88 -21.43 -2.00
C MET A 102 3.84 -22.61 -1.83
N GLN A 103 3.52 -23.59 -0.97
CA GLN A 103 4.38 -24.74 -0.71
C GLN A 103 4.54 -25.65 -1.93
N SER A 104 3.48 -25.86 -2.72
CA SER A 104 3.56 -26.68 -3.93
C SER A 104 4.31 -26.00 -5.08
N HIS A 105 4.54 -24.68 -5.00
CA HIS A 105 5.20 -23.90 -6.05
C HIS A 105 6.31 -23.01 -5.47
N ALA A 106 7.06 -23.53 -4.50
CA ALA A 106 7.99 -22.74 -3.71
C ALA A 106 9.09 -22.01 -4.52
N THR A 107 9.42 -22.50 -5.71
CA THR A 107 10.42 -21.88 -6.62
C THR A 107 9.83 -20.83 -7.55
N GLU A 108 8.53 -20.86 -7.78
CA GLU A 108 7.83 -19.97 -8.72
C GLU A 108 7.03 -18.90 -7.99
N PHE A 109 6.59 -19.18 -6.76
CA PHE A 109 5.86 -18.23 -5.93
C PHE A 109 6.74 -16.99 -5.66
N PRO A 110 6.17 -15.77 -5.67
CA PRO A 110 6.96 -14.56 -5.49
C PRO A 110 7.81 -14.59 -4.22
N ALA A 111 9.04 -14.09 -4.33
CA ALA A 111 9.91 -13.94 -3.18
C ALA A 111 9.32 -12.92 -2.19
N PRO A 112 9.39 -13.18 -0.88
CA PRO A 112 8.94 -12.21 0.11
C PRO A 112 9.86 -11.00 0.12
N VAL A 113 9.28 -9.81 0.33
CA VAL A 113 10.03 -8.56 0.54
C VAL A 113 10.61 -8.47 1.95
N HIS A 114 10.00 -9.21 2.88
CA HIS A 114 10.46 -9.33 4.25
C HIS A 114 10.29 -10.77 4.72
N GLU A 115 11.35 -11.32 5.30
CA GLU A 115 11.36 -12.66 5.88
C GLU A 115 11.80 -12.57 7.35
N GLY A 116 10.83 -12.68 8.26
CA GLY A 116 11.05 -12.64 9.71
C GLY A 116 10.11 -13.59 10.45
N SER A 117 9.60 -13.19 11.62
CA SER A 117 8.54 -13.95 12.31
C SER A 117 7.26 -14.05 11.48
N THR A 118 7.04 -13.06 10.61
CA THR A 118 6.04 -13.05 9.56
C THR A 118 6.74 -12.78 8.23
N SER A 119 6.31 -13.47 7.18
CA SER A 119 6.74 -13.17 5.80
C SER A 119 5.74 -12.21 5.17
N LEU A 120 6.25 -11.19 4.47
CA LEU A 120 5.45 -10.22 3.74
C LEU A 120 5.82 -10.22 2.26
N TRP A 121 4.82 -9.98 1.42
CA TRP A 121 4.95 -9.84 -0.02
C TRP A 121 4.35 -8.53 -0.48
N HIS A 122 4.73 -8.08 -1.67
CA HIS A 122 3.91 -7.12 -2.40
C HIS A 122 2.66 -7.83 -2.93
N LEU A 123 1.49 -7.27 -2.66
CA LEU A 123 0.22 -7.84 -3.10
C LEU A 123 0.18 -7.97 -4.62
N SER A 124 0.64 -6.96 -5.36
CA SER A 124 0.63 -6.98 -6.83
C SER A 124 1.36 -8.19 -7.41
N ASP A 125 2.48 -8.58 -6.81
CA ASP A 125 3.33 -9.67 -7.34
C ASP A 125 2.67 -11.02 -7.12
N VAL A 126 2.00 -11.19 -5.97
CA VAL A 126 1.25 -12.40 -5.67
C VAL A 126 0.00 -12.49 -6.53
N LEU A 127 -0.74 -11.39 -6.70
CA LEU A 127 -1.92 -11.38 -7.57
C LEU A 127 -1.56 -11.65 -9.04
N GLU A 128 -0.46 -11.08 -9.55
CA GLU A 128 0.02 -11.31 -10.92
C GLU A 128 0.41 -12.78 -11.12
N TRP A 129 1.16 -13.35 -10.18
CA TRP A 129 1.48 -14.78 -10.19
C TRP A 129 0.24 -15.68 -10.12
N MET A 130 -0.79 -15.30 -9.37
CA MET A 130 -2.04 -16.06 -9.28
C MET A 130 -2.82 -15.99 -10.60
N HIS A 131 -2.91 -14.80 -11.20
CA HIS A 131 -3.60 -14.56 -12.48
C HIS A 131 -3.02 -15.40 -13.62
N ASP A 132 -1.70 -15.49 -13.72
CA ASP A 132 -1.01 -16.27 -14.76
C ASP A 132 -1.29 -17.78 -14.68
N ARG A 133 -1.78 -18.27 -13.54
CA ARG A 133 -1.96 -19.70 -13.26
C ARG A 133 -3.39 -20.19 -13.34
N GLY A 134 -4.37 -19.29 -13.37
CA GLY A 134 -5.77 -19.65 -13.46
C GLY A 134 -6.69 -18.46 -13.21
N ASP A 135 -7.97 -18.67 -13.50
CA ASP A 135 -9.00 -17.65 -13.33
C ASP A 135 -9.38 -17.50 -11.85
N TYR A 136 -8.63 -16.64 -11.15
CA TYR A 136 -9.10 -16.04 -9.91
C TYR A 136 -9.93 -14.79 -10.26
N ASP A 137 -11.16 -14.73 -9.75
CA ASP A 137 -12.05 -13.59 -9.93
C ASP A 137 -11.63 -12.45 -9.00
N ILE A 138 -10.59 -11.72 -9.40
CA ILE A 138 -10.07 -10.56 -8.68
C ILE A 138 -10.42 -9.32 -9.49
N ALA A 139 -11.09 -8.37 -8.84
CA ALA A 139 -11.51 -7.12 -9.46
C ALA A 139 -10.30 -6.35 -10.05
N PRO A 140 -10.38 -5.86 -11.31
CA PRO A 140 -9.29 -5.11 -11.96
C PRO A 140 -8.82 -3.90 -11.14
N GLU A 141 -9.72 -3.27 -10.41
CA GLU A 141 -9.46 -2.13 -9.53
C GLU A 141 -8.46 -2.48 -8.42
N VAL A 142 -8.56 -3.69 -7.86
CA VAL A 142 -7.67 -4.17 -6.80
C VAL A 142 -6.25 -4.35 -7.35
N PHE A 143 -6.12 -4.90 -8.56
CA PHE A 143 -4.84 -5.00 -9.25
C PHE A 143 -4.20 -3.64 -9.50
N GLU A 144 -4.98 -2.68 -10.03
CA GLU A 144 -4.49 -1.33 -10.30
C GLU A 144 -4.03 -0.62 -9.03
N VAL A 145 -4.80 -0.75 -7.94
CA VAL A 145 -4.46 -0.17 -6.63
C VAL A 145 -3.20 -0.83 -6.08
N ALA A 146 -3.13 -2.16 -6.02
CA ALA A 146 -1.97 -2.87 -5.49
C ALA A 146 -0.69 -2.49 -6.24
N ARG A 147 -0.74 -2.42 -7.58
CA ARG A 147 0.41 -2.00 -8.40
C ARG A 147 0.80 -0.55 -8.13
N SER A 148 -0.18 0.36 -8.03
CA SER A 148 0.09 1.78 -7.79
C SER A 148 0.63 2.03 -6.37
N ALA A 149 0.09 1.34 -5.36
CA ALA A 149 0.56 1.39 -3.97
C ALA A 149 1.99 0.86 -3.84
N LYS A 150 2.31 -0.28 -4.49
CA LYS A 150 3.69 -0.80 -4.59
C LYS A 150 4.64 0.25 -5.15
N GLN A 151 4.31 0.88 -6.28
CA GLN A 151 5.18 1.90 -6.89
C GLN A 151 5.41 3.10 -5.96
N LEU A 152 4.37 3.54 -5.24
CA LEU A 152 4.47 4.62 -4.27
C LEU A 152 5.38 4.24 -3.09
N ASN A 153 5.22 3.05 -2.53
CA ASN A 153 6.05 2.57 -1.43
C ASN A 153 7.51 2.37 -1.85
N LEU A 154 7.77 1.79 -3.03
CA LEU A 154 9.12 1.65 -3.58
C LEU A 154 9.77 3.01 -3.84
N MET A 155 9.04 3.98 -4.41
CA MET A 155 9.55 5.34 -4.61
C MET A 155 9.93 6.00 -3.28
N LYS A 156 9.12 5.81 -2.24
CA LYS A 156 9.39 6.33 -0.90
C LYS A 156 10.67 5.70 -0.31
N GLU A 157 10.86 4.38 -0.43
CA GLU A 157 12.08 3.72 0.04
C GLU A 157 13.32 4.05 -0.79
N ALA A 158 13.18 4.20 -2.11
CA ALA A 158 14.29 4.57 -3.00
C ALA A 158 14.91 5.93 -2.63
N ARG A 159 14.14 6.84 -2.02
CA ARG A 159 14.65 8.13 -1.50
C ARG A 159 15.57 7.98 -0.29
N ASN A 160 15.55 6.85 0.40
CA ASN A 160 16.43 6.55 1.52
C ASN A 160 17.78 5.95 1.07
N LEU A 161 17.97 5.68 -0.21
CA LEU A 161 19.22 5.13 -0.73
C LEU A 161 20.34 6.18 -0.70
N GLU A 162 21.45 5.85 -0.05
CA GLU A 162 22.65 6.68 -0.09
C GLU A 162 23.38 6.52 -1.45
N PRO A 163 23.63 7.61 -2.20
CA PRO A 163 24.18 7.52 -3.56
C PRO A 163 25.53 6.77 -3.65
N LYS A 164 26.37 6.87 -2.62
CA LYS A 164 27.66 6.16 -2.55
C LYS A 164 27.47 4.66 -2.41
N VAL A 165 26.48 4.24 -1.64
CA VAL A 165 26.18 2.84 -1.33
C VAL A 165 25.50 2.16 -2.52
N THR A 166 24.58 2.85 -3.19
CA THR A 166 23.88 2.36 -4.40
C THR A 166 24.83 1.82 -5.46
N ARG A 167 25.94 2.54 -5.73
CA ARG A 167 26.92 2.09 -6.74
C ARG A 167 27.59 0.76 -6.40
N HIS A 168 27.76 0.45 -5.12
CA HIS A 168 28.40 -0.79 -4.68
C HIS A 168 27.46 -1.99 -4.78
N PHE A 169 26.17 -1.80 -4.47
CA PHE A 169 25.20 -2.89 -4.45
C PHE A 169 24.46 -3.11 -5.77
N ASN A 170 24.37 -2.13 -6.66
CA ASN A 170 23.64 -2.26 -7.93
C ASN A 170 24.09 -3.44 -8.81
N ASN A 171 25.35 -3.86 -8.73
CA ASN A 171 25.86 -4.98 -9.51
C ASN A 171 25.78 -6.33 -8.76
N LEU A 172 25.37 -6.32 -7.49
CA LEU A 172 25.35 -7.48 -6.59
C LEU A 172 23.93 -7.92 -6.22
N VAL A 173 22.98 -7.00 -6.26
CA VAL A 173 21.55 -7.27 -6.05
C VAL A 173 20.94 -7.42 -7.44
N ALA A 174 20.27 -8.56 -7.67
CA ALA A 174 19.75 -9.00 -8.96
C ALA A 174 18.68 -8.06 -9.55
#